data_AF-A0A1W5ZZ92-F1
#
_entry.id   AF-A0A1W5ZZ92-F1
#
_cell.length_a   1.000
_cell.length_b   1.000
_cell.length_c   1.000
_cell.angle_alpha   90.00
_cell.angle_beta   90.00
_cell.angle_gamma   90.00
#
_symmetry.space_group_name_H-M   'P 1'
#
loop_
_entity.id
_entity.type
_entity.pdbx_description
1 polymer ?
#
loop_
_entity_poly.entity_id
_entity_poly.type
_entity_poly.pdbx_seq_one_letter_code
_entity_poly.pdbx_strand_id
1 'polypeptide(L)'
;MIEVNQLYAGYETDVLKDVSFTVQKGEMFGILGPNGSGKTTLLKALNQTLSNIKGEIRIEGRPAVDLTPKQRAKEMAVLPQHHTLSFSFPVEQTVLMGRYPYQKGIIKQWTDEDYKIVDEVMEQTGVKRFRHKSLLSLSGGERQRVFLAQALAQQPQILLLDEPTNHLDFSYQKTILDGLKERSIQEGLTVIAIFHDLNLASLYCDRLLLLEEGRVRALHTPEKVLEETQLSEVYQSSINVHAHPYFSKPLTNVVPSFTERLEKASVDPSYLDICSDRIHYKSPRPLKCYSSAVLHPGFGWYRDFINLHVDHSFNCEDPVMYVKNYADEQGFQTCETVGMMTAAMVEDVCFKVKEDDGFRVLVVVTAGTSNAVDVIHANQHFQHAVPGTINTWIFVDGELSEQAYVQSVITVTEAKVKAMMELNIRDAISGTLATGTSTDSILIASTQEGERLEYGGPISPLGRKLGKAVFETTKLAIERYLIRRGEN
;
A
#
# COMPACT_ATOMS: atom_id res chain seq x y z
N MET A 1 -21.98 -21.15 -11.86
CA MET A 1 -20.79 -21.55 -12.63
C MET A 1 -20.93 -21.12 -14.08
N ILE A 2 -19.90 -20.46 -14.61
CA ILE A 2 -19.77 -20.08 -16.03
C ILE A 2 -18.57 -20.80 -16.60
N GLU A 3 -18.73 -21.40 -17.78
CA GLU A 3 -17.67 -22.09 -18.51
C GLU A 3 -17.54 -21.48 -19.90
N VAL A 4 -16.32 -21.15 -20.29
CA VAL A 4 -15.99 -20.60 -21.61
C VAL A 4 -14.92 -21.51 -22.20
N ASN A 5 -15.22 -22.10 -23.36
CA ASN A 5 -14.35 -23.04 -24.05
C ASN A 5 -14.08 -22.55 -25.47
N GLN A 6 -12.79 -22.32 -25.79
CA GLN A 6 -12.28 -21.96 -27.12
C GLN A 6 -13.05 -20.80 -27.76
N LEU A 7 -13.27 -19.74 -26.99
CA LEU A 7 -14.06 -18.60 -27.42
C LEU A 7 -13.28 -17.76 -28.44
N TYR A 8 -13.89 -17.57 -29.61
CA TYR A 8 -13.53 -16.52 -30.56
C TYR A 8 -14.74 -15.61 -30.72
N ALA A 9 -14.57 -14.32 -30.50
CA ALA A 9 -15.68 -13.38 -30.60
C ALA A 9 -15.23 -11.98 -30.99
N GLY A 10 -16.12 -11.24 -31.62
CA GLY A 10 -15.85 -9.86 -32.02
C GLY A 10 -16.99 -9.24 -32.79
N TYR A 11 -16.63 -8.32 -33.68
CA TYR A 11 -17.58 -7.58 -34.51
C TYR A 11 -17.42 -8.06 -35.95
N GLU A 12 -16.74 -7.30 -36.79
CA GLU A 12 -16.35 -7.71 -38.15
C GLU A 12 -15.19 -8.71 -38.14
N THR A 13 -14.29 -8.58 -37.16
CA THR A 13 -13.14 -9.45 -36.96
C THR A 13 -13.16 -10.06 -35.56
N ASP A 14 -12.48 -11.20 -35.40
CA ASP A 14 -12.32 -11.86 -34.11
C ASP A 14 -11.34 -11.03 -33.24
N VAL A 15 -11.90 -10.35 -32.23
CA VAL A 15 -11.15 -9.58 -31.24
C VAL A 15 -10.60 -10.51 -30.17
N LEU A 16 -11.43 -11.43 -29.69
CA LEU A 16 -11.03 -12.53 -28.81
C LEU A 16 -10.61 -13.73 -29.64
N LYS A 17 -9.53 -14.38 -29.20
CA LYS A 17 -8.88 -15.47 -29.92
C LYS A 17 -8.56 -16.59 -28.92
N ASP A 18 -9.29 -17.69 -29.02
CA ASP A 18 -9.06 -18.90 -28.21
C ASP A 18 -9.05 -18.64 -26.70
N VAL A 19 -10.10 -18.00 -26.19
CA VAL A 19 -10.23 -17.72 -24.77
C VAL A 19 -10.95 -18.86 -24.08
N SER A 20 -10.33 -19.47 -23.06
CA SER A 20 -10.94 -20.53 -22.26
C SER A 20 -10.74 -20.28 -20.76
N PHE A 21 -11.81 -20.32 -19.98
CA PHE A 21 -11.77 -20.16 -18.52
C PHE A 21 -13.10 -20.57 -17.86
N THR A 22 -13.07 -20.67 -16.53
CA THR A 22 -14.26 -20.93 -15.72
C THR A 22 -14.37 -19.94 -14.56
N VAL A 23 -15.61 -19.57 -14.22
CA VAL A 23 -15.95 -18.76 -13.04
C VAL A 23 -16.89 -19.54 -12.14
N GLN A 24 -16.49 -19.72 -10.89
CA GLN A 24 -17.21 -20.46 -9.86
C GLN A 24 -18.35 -19.62 -9.29
N LYS A 25 -19.35 -20.30 -8.73
CA LYS A 25 -20.46 -19.61 -8.06
C LYS A 25 -19.94 -18.87 -6.83
N GLY A 26 -20.36 -17.61 -6.66
CA GLY A 26 -19.93 -16.77 -5.54
C GLY A 26 -18.52 -16.21 -5.70
N GLU A 27 -17.84 -16.44 -6.84
CA GLU A 27 -16.51 -15.91 -7.11
C GLU A 27 -16.58 -14.43 -7.51
N MET A 28 -15.66 -13.61 -6.99
CA MET A 28 -15.36 -12.28 -7.50
C MET A 28 -14.18 -12.39 -8.47
N PHE A 29 -14.48 -12.40 -9.76
CA PHE A 29 -13.55 -12.65 -10.85
C PHE A 29 -13.19 -11.36 -11.59
N GLY A 30 -11.91 -10.99 -11.57
CA GLY A 30 -11.41 -9.78 -12.21
C GLY A 30 -10.89 -10.03 -13.62
N ILE A 31 -11.16 -9.14 -14.56
CA ILE A 31 -10.60 -9.13 -15.91
C ILE A 31 -9.69 -7.90 -16.04
N LEU A 32 -8.43 -8.16 -16.41
CA LEU A 32 -7.37 -7.18 -16.57
C LEU A 32 -6.81 -7.21 -17.99
N GLY A 33 -5.98 -6.22 -18.31
CA GLY A 33 -5.27 -6.11 -19.58
C GLY A 33 -5.26 -4.68 -20.12
N PRO A 34 -4.39 -4.38 -21.11
CA PRO A 34 -4.29 -3.05 -21.70
C PRO A 34 -5.54 -2.68 -22.51
N ASN A 35 -5.62 -1.44 -22.94
CA ASN A 35 -6.67 -0.99 -23.85
C ASN A 35 -6.61 -1.78 -25.15
N GLY A 36 -7.77 -2.17 -25.67
CA GLY A 36 -7.86 -2.98 -26.88
C GLY A 36 -7.63 -4.49 -26.70
N SER A 37 -7.35 -4.98 -25.49
CA SER A 37 -7.14 -6.43 -25.25
C SER A 37 -8.40 -7.30 -25.36
N GLY A 38 -9.58 -6.69 -25.52
CA GLY A 38 -10.85 -7.40 -25.71
C GLY A 38 -11.70 -7.58 -24.44
N LYS A 39 -11.36 -6.93 -23.32
CA LYS A 39 -12.11 -7.03 -22.03
C LYS A 39 -13.62 -6.81 -22.18
N THR A 40 -14.02 -5.65 -22.71
CA THR A 40 -15.44 -5.33 -22.96
C THR A 40 -16.08 -6.28 -23.97
N THR A 41 -15.33 -6.72 -24.99
CA THR A 41 -15.81 -7.74 -25.95
C THR A 41 -16.10 -9.06 -25.22
N LEU A 42 -15.29 -9.45 -24.25
CA LEU A 42 -15.52 -10.65 -23.44
C LEU A 42 -16.79 -10.53 -22.61
N LEU A 43 -17.03 -9.42 -21.93
CA LEU A 43 -18.30 -9.20 -21.23
C LEU A 43 -19.52 -9.26 -22.17
N LYS A 44 -19.42 -8.66 -23.37
CA LYS A 44 -20.49 -8.73 -24.37
C LYS A 44 -20.72 -10.16 -24.90
N ALA A 45 -19.66 -10.94 -25.07
CA ALA A 45 -19.77 -12.35 -25.45
C ALA A 45 -20.48 -13.17 -24.36
N LEU A 46 -20.09 -12.97 -23.08
CA LEU A 46 -20.72 -13.62 -21.94
C LEU A 46 -22.22 -13.31 -21.83
N ASN A 47 -22.61 -12.07 -22.13
CA ASN A 47 -24.02 -11.64 -22.15
C ASN A 47 -24.77 -11.99 -23.44
N GLN A 48 -24.15 -12.69 -24.40
CA GLN A 48 -24.75 -13.08 -25.68
C GLN A 48 -25.30 -11.88 -26.48
N THR A 49 -24.57 -10.75 -26.47
CA THR A 49 -24.95 -9.53 -27.22
C THR A 49 -24.07 -9.25 -28.44
N LEU A 50 -23.06 -10.10 -28.70
CA LEU A 50 -22.28 -10.06 -29.95
C LEU A 50 -22.92 -10.92 -31.03
N SER A 51 -22.74 -10.52 -32.28
CA SER A 51 -23.25 -11.21 -33.46
C SER A 51 -22.37 -12.38 -33.91
N ASN A 52 -21.06 -12.32 -33.67
CA ASN A 52 -20.10 -13.35 -34.06
C ASN A 52 -19.44 -13.94 -32.80
N ILE A 53 -19.92 -15.11 -32.38
CA ILE A 53 -19.40 -15.90 -31.27
C ILE A 53 -19.17 -17.32 -31.78
N LYS A 54 -17.94 -17.83 -31.63
CA LYS A 54 -17.54 -19.20 -31.91
C LYS A 54 -16.96 -19.81 -30.62
N GLY A 55 -17.03 -21.13 -30.51
CA GLY A 55 -16.74 -21.84 -29.25
C GLY A 55 -18.01 -22.02 -28.41
N GLU A 56 -17.84 -22.30 -27.13
CA GLU A 56 -18.95 -22.62 -26.22
C GLU A 56 -18.91 -21.74 -24.97
N ILE A 57 -20.07 -21.18 -24.61
CA ILE A 57 -20.29 -20.50 -23.33
C ILE A 57 -21.44 -21.22 -22.63
N ARG A 58 -21.22 -21.71 -21.40
CA ARG A 58 -22.25 -22.37 -20.58
C ARG A 58 -22.49 -21.59 -19.29
N ILE A 59 -23.75 -21.50 -18.88
CA ILE A 59 -24.19 -20.88 -17.62
C ILE A 59 -24.98 -21.93 -16.85
N GLU A 60 -24.50 -22.31 -15.66
CA GLU A 60 -25.05 -23.41 -14.85
C GLU A 60 -25.25 -24.69 -15.68
N GLY A 61 -24.23 -25.05 -16.47
CA GLY A 61 -24.21 -26.24 -17.33
C GLY A 61 -25.04 -26.16 -18.62
N ARG A 62 -25.85 -25.11 -18.81
CA ARG A 62 -26.68 -24.89 -20.02
C ARG A 62 -25.95 -24.01 -21.04
N PRO A 63 -25.98 -24.31 -22.35
CA PRO A 63 -25.46 -23.39 -23.36
C PRO A 63 -26.13 -22.01 -23.25
N ALA A 64 -25.33 -20.96 -23.18
CA ALA A 64 -25.83 -19.59 -22.97
C ALA A 64 -26.68 -19.08 -24.15
N VAL A 65 -26.46 -19.63 -25.36
CA VAL A 65 -27.25 -19.36 -26.57
C VAL A 65 -28.69 -19.87 -26.46
N ASP A 66 -28.93 -20.91 -25.65
CA ASP A 66 -30.26 -21.51 -25.47
C ASP A 66 -31.13 -20.72 -24.49
N LEU A 67 -30.53 -19.79 -23.73
CA LEU A 67 -31.27 -18.94 -22.81
C LEU A 67 -32.05 -17.87 -23.56
N THR A 68 -33.37 -17.88 -23.38
CA THR A 68 -34.22 -16.77 -23.86
C THR A 68 -33.79 -15.45 -23.20
N PRO A 69 -34.03 -14.29 -23.84
CA PRO A 69 -33.70 -12.99 -23.25
C PRO A 69 -34.27 -12.79 -21.84
N LYS A 70 -35.48 -13.29 -21.58
CA LYS A 70 -36.11 -13.22 -20.25
C LYS A 70 -35.45 -14.12 -19.21
N GLN A 71 -35.02 -15.33 -19.59
CA GLN A 71 -34.27 -16.22 -18.69
C GLN A 71 -32.90 -15.62 -18.37
N ARG A 72 -32.18 -15.17 -19.40
CA ARG A 72 -30.87 -14.52 -19.24
C ARG A 72 -30.96 -13.30 -18.33
N ALA A 73 -31.96 -12.44 -18.51
CA ALA A 73 -32.20 -11.28 -17.65
C ALA A 73 -32.71 -11.62 -16.24
N LYS A 74 -32.94 -12.89 -15.88
CA LYS A 74 -33.15 -13.29 -14.48
C LYS A 74 -31.88 -13.84 -13.84
N GLU A 75 -31.04 -14.50 -14.64
CA GLU A 75 -29.79 -15.08 -14.18
C GLU A 75 -28.66 -14.03 -14.09
N MET A 76 -28.61 -13.10 -15.04
CA MET A 76 -27.47 -12.22 -15.26
C MET A 76 -27.87 -10.76 -15.43
N ALA A 77 -27.22 -9.85 -14.71
CA ALA A 77 -27.31 -8.40 -14.90
C ALA A 77 -25.98 -7.84 -15.40
N VAL A 78 -26.04 -6.74 -16.15
CA VAL A 78 -24.85 -6.07 -16.70
C VAL A 78 -24.88 -4.59 -16.33
N LEU A 79 -23.78 -4.11 -15.77
CA LEU A 79 -23.47 -2.69 -15.65
C LEU A 79 -22.45 -2.31 -16.72
N PRO A 80 -22.87 -1.66 -17.83
CA PRO A 80 -21.95 -1.24 -18.88
C PRO A 80 -21.13 0.00 -18.46
N GLN A 81 -19.99 0.20 -19.14
CA GLN A 81 -19.10 1.34 -18.92
C GLN A 81 -19.78 2.69 -19.22
N HIS A 82 -20.65 2.73 -20.22
CA HIS A 82 -21.35 3.94 -20.65
C HIS A 82 -22.85 3.70 -20.80
N HIS A 83 -23.64 4.65 -20.28
CA HIS A 83 -25.08 4.69 -20.46
C HIS A 83 -25.45 5.85 -21.40
N THR A 84 -25.96 5.52 -22.58
CA THR A 84 -26.59 6.50 -23.46
C THR A 84 -28.02 6.76 -22.98
N LEU A 85 -28.25 7.96 -22.43
CA LEU A 85 -29.58 8.39 -22.01
C LEU A 85 -30.22 9.24 -23.10
N SER A 86 -31.29 8.73 -23.71
CA SER A 86 -32.11 9.52 -24.64
C SER A 86 -33.23 10.29 -23.93
N PHE A 87 -33.64 9.84 -22.74
CA PHE A 87 -34.71 10.44 -21.93
C PHE A 87 -34.36 10.35 -20.43
N SER A 88 -34.90 11.28 -19.63
CA SER A 88 -34.69 11.27 -18.16
C SER A 88 -35.90 10.70 -17.44
N PHE A 89 -35.65 9.80 -16.50
CA PHE A 89 -36.62 9.30 -15.54
C PHE A 89 -36.19 9.65 -14.11
N PRO A 90 -37.12 9.70 -13.14
CA PRO A 90 -36.75 9.69 -11.73
C PRO A 90 -35.85 8.49 -11.39
N VAL A 91 -34.95 8.68 -10.41
CA VAL A 91 -34.03 7.62 -9.96
C VAL A 91 -34.78 6.35 -9.59
N GLU A 92 -35.85 6.46 -8.79
CA GLU A 92 -36.66 5.31 -8.40
C GLU A 92 -37.21 4.53 -9.60
N GLN A 93 -37.71 5.24 -10.62
CA GLN A 93 -38.22 4.60 -11.83
C GLN A 93 -37.11 3.89 -12.58
N THR A 94 -35.91 4.49 -12.63
CA THR A 94 -34.73 3.87 -13.25
C THR A 94 -34.34 2.58 -12.54
N VAL A 95 -34.34 2.57 -11.20
CA VAL A 95 -34.03 1.35 -10.43
C VAL A 95 -35.12 0.29 -10.57
N LEU A 96 -36.40 0.70 -10.57
CA LEU A 96 -37.56 -0.19 -10.83
C LEU A 96 -37.46 -0.91 -12.18
N MET A 97 -36.84 -0.32 -13.19
CA MET A 97 -36.62 -1.00 -14.48
C MET A 97 -35.79 -2.28 -14.33
N GLY A 98 -34.97 -2.41 -13.28
CA GLY A 98 -34.29 -3.67 -12.96
C GLY A 98 -35.24 -4.84 -12.70
N ARG A 99 -36.50 -4.56 -12.34
CA ARG A 99 -37.55 -5.56 -12.08
C ARG A 99 -38.33 -6.01 -13.32
N TYR A 100 -38.06 -5.44 -14.50
CA TYR A 100 -38.74 -5.82 -15.75
C TYR A 100 -38.81 -7.35 -16.02
N PRO A 101 -37.75 -8.14 -15.76
CA PRO A 101 -37.78 -9.59 -16.00
C PRO A 101 -38.82 -10.35 -15.15
N TYR A 102 -39.26 -9.78 -14.03
CA TYR A 102 -40.19 -10.39 -13.08
C TYR A 102 -41.66 -10.01 -13.32
N GLN A 103 -41.94 -9.05 -14.19
CA GLN A 103 -43.31 -8.68 -14.54
C GLN A 103 -44.08 -9.87 -15.14
N LYS A 104 -45.33 -10.03 -14.68
CA LYS A 104 -46.27 -11.08 -15.06
C LYS A 104 -47.55 -10.45 -15.66
N GLY A 105 -48.22 -11.18 -16.54
CA GLY A 105 -49.54 -10.81 -17.06
C GLY A 105 -49.53 -9.89 -18.28
N ILE A 106 -50.74 -9.60 -18.79
CA ILE A 106 -50.99 -8.71 -19.94
C ILE A 106 -50.84 -7.23 -19.52
N ILE A 107 -51.21 -6.91 -18.28
CA ILE A 107 -51.03 -5.60 -17.66
C ILE A 107 -49.75 -5.65 -16.83
N LYS A 108 -48.71 -4.97 -17.30
CA LYS A 108 -47.41 -4.89 -16.63
C LYS A 108 -47.47 -3.90 -15.47
N GLN A 109 -47.75 -4.39 -14.26
CA GLN A 109 -47.72 -3.60 -13.02
C GLN A 109 -46.59 -4.04 -12.10
N TRP A 110 -46.04 -3.08 -11.35
CA TRP A 110 -45.07 -3.32 -10.29
C TRP A 110 -45.79 -3.79 -9.03
N THR A 111 -45.20 -4.75 -8.32
CA THR A 111 -45.75 -5.28 -7.07
C THR A 111 -45.14 -4.59 -5.84
N ASP A 112 -45.78 -4.68 -4.68
CA ASP A 112 -45.22 -4.16 -3.42
C ASP A 112 -43.85 -4.78 -3.10
N GLU A 113 -43.66 -6.05 -3.46
CA GLU A 113 -42.37 -6.75 -3.34
C GLU A 113 -41.29 -6.10 -4.22
N ASP A 114 -41.63 -5.67 -5.44
CA ASP A 114 -40.70 -4.97 -6.31
C ASP A 114 -40.28 -3.62 -5.70
N TYR A 115 -41.22 -2.88 -5.12
CA TYR A 115 -40.91 -1.62 -4.43
C TYR A 115 -40.03 -1.84 -3.19
N LYS A 116 -40.25 -2.93 -2.44
CA LYS A 116 -39.43 -3.30 -1.29
C LYS A 116 -37.98 -3.60 -1.69
N ILE A 117 -37.78 -4.43 -2.71
CA ILE A 117 -36.44 -4.76 -3.25
C ILE A 117 -35.75 -3.49 -3.75
N VAL A 118 -36.47 -2.62 -4.44
CA VAL A 118 -35.91 -1.34 -4.92
C VAL A 118 -35.51 -0.45 -3.75
N ASP A 119 -36.31 -0.37 -2.70
CA ASP A 119 -35.97 0.43 -1.51
C ASP A 119 -34.70 -0.08 -0.82
N GLU A 120 -34.60 -1.39 -0.61
CA GLU A 120 -33.43 -2.04 -0.01
C GLU A 120 -32.15 -1.79 -0.83
N VAL A 121 -32.22 -1.97 -2.15
CA VAL A 121 -31.06 -1.77 -3.02
C VAL A 121 -30.68 -0.29 -3.13
N MET A 122 -31.65 0.62 -3.12
CA MET A 122 -31.38 2.07 -3.12
C MET A 122 -30.72 2.55 -1.83
N GLU A 123 -31.06 1.94 -0.69
CA GLU A 123 -30.39 2.15 0.59
C GLU A 123 -28.93 1.66 0.51
N GLN A 124 -28.73 0.41 0.11
CA GLN A 124 -27.41 -0.25 0.03
C GLN A 124 -26.44 0.47 -0.91
N THR A 125 -26.93 1.04 -2.01
CA THR A 125 -26.12 1.79 -2.98
C THR A 125 -26.01 3.29 -2.65
N GLY A 126 -26.67 3.74 -1.57
CA GLY A 126 -26.64 5.13 -1.11
C GLY A 126 -27.29 6.12 -2.07
N VAL A 127 -28.26 5.67 -2.89
CA VAL A 127 -28.98 6.51 -3.88
C VAL A 127 -30.41 6.84 -3.45
N LYS A 128 -30.88 6.30 -2.32
CA LYS A 128 -32.22 6.58 -1.78
C LYS A 128 -32.50 8.07 -1.58
N ARG A 129 -31.50 8.85 -1.17
CA ARG A 129 -31.60 10.32 -1.07
C ARG A 129 -31.91 11.03 -2.39
N PHE A 130 -31.74 10.36 -3.53
CA PHE A 130 -32.01 10.88 -4.86
C PHE A 130 -33.31 10.34 -5.47
N ARG A 131 -34.12 9.58 -4.70
CA ARG A 131 -35.29 8.84 -5.17
C ARG A 131 -36.15 9.58 -6.20
N HIS A 132 -36.50 10.82 -5.91
CA HIS A 132 -37.40 11.65 -6.72
C HIS A 132 -36.66 12.62 -7.66
N LYS A 133 -35.33 12.63 -7.67
CA LYS A 133 -34.55 13.47 -8.58
C LYS A 133 -34.52 12.85 -9.97
N SER A 134 -34.37 13.73 -10.96
CA SER A 134 -34.11 13.37 -12.35
C SER A 134 -32.72 12.75 -12.47
N LEU A 135 -32.59 11.64 -13.20
CA LEU A 135 -31.31 10.98 -13.43
C LEU A 135 -30.28 11.92 -14.08
N LEU A 136 -30.72 12.82 -14.97
CA LEU A 136 -29.86 13.81 -15.62
C LEU A 136 -29.30 14.89 -14.68
N SER A 137 -29.91 15.11 -13.50
CA SER A 137 -29.40 16.10 -12.55
C SER A 137 -28.34 15.54 -11.61
N LEU A 138 -27.92 14.29 -11.79
CA LEU A 138 -26.94 13.62 -10.95
C LEU A 138 -25.54 13.71 -11.54
N SER A 139 -24.52 13.66 -10.68
CA SER A 139 -23.13 13.54 -11.12
C SER A 139 -22.88 12.22 -11.87
N GLY A 140 -21.73 12.08 -12.55
CA GLY A 140 -21.39 10.83 -13.23
C GLY A 140 -21.36 9.64 -12.26
N GLY A 141 -20.69 9.81 -11.12
CA GLY A 141 -20.62 8.78 -10.09
C GLY A 141 -21.95 8.46 -9.42
N GLU A 142 -22.80 9.47 -9.19
CA GLU A 142 -24.17 9.23 -8.67
C GLU A 142 -25.01 8.44 -9.68
N ARG A 143 -24.93 8.76 -10.98
CA ARG A 143 -25.61 8.00 -12.04
C ARG A 143 -25.16 6.55 -12.08
N GLN A 144 -23.85 6.31 -12.01
CA GLN A 144 -23.29 4.96 -11.99
C GLN A 144 -23.82 4.14 -10.80
N ARG A 145 -23.94 4.75 -9.62
CA ARG A 145 -24.58 4.09 -8.46
C ARG A 145 -26.04 3.76 -8.69
N VAL A 146 -26.79 4.62 -9.38
CA VAL A 146 -28.19 4.33 -9.76
C VAL A 146 -28.27 3.15 -10.73
N PHE A 147 -27.38 3.06 -11.71
CA PHE A 147 -27.34 1.92 -12.63
C PHE A 147 -26.88 0.63 -11.96
N LEU A 148 -25.94 0.71 -11.00
CA LEU A 148 -25.60 -0.44 -10.18
C LEU A 148 -26.80 -0.89 -9.33
N ALA A 149 -27.54 0.05 -8.74
CA ALA A 149 -28.78 -0.22 -8.02
C ALA A 149 -29.80 -0.90 -8.94
N GLN A 150 -29.96 -0.43 -10.17
CA GLN A 150 -30.84 -1.06 -11.16
C GLN A 150 -30.42 -2.51 -11.46
N ALA A 151 -29.12 -2.76 -11.66
CA ALA A 151 -28.60 -4.10 -11.91
C ALA A 151 -28.79 -5.04 -10.70
N LEU A 152 -28.57 -4.55 -9.48
CA LEU A 152 -28.77 -5.31 -8.24
C LEU A 152 -30.25 -5.54 -7.93
N ALA A 153 -31.13 -4.59 -8.27
CA ALA A 153 -32.57 -4.76 -8.15
C ALA A 153 -33.08 -5.90 -9.02
N GLN A 154 -32.38 -6.28 -10.08
CA GLN A 154 -32.67 -7.48 -10.87
C GLN A 154 -32.49 -8.80 -10.09
N GLN A 155 -31.84 -8.78 -8.93
CA GLN A 155 -31.46 -9.95 -8.12
C GLN A 155 -30.76 -11.04 -8.97
N PRO A 156 -29.70 -10.68 -9.71
CA PRO A 156 -29.02 -11.63 -10.57
C PRO A 156 -28.23 -12.67 -9.74
N GLN A 157 -28.00 -13.83 -10.31
CA GLN A 157 -26.99 -14.79 -9.80
C GLN A 157 -25.59 -14.43 -10.30
N ILE A 158 -25.51 -13.75 -11.45
CA ILE A 158 -24.28 -13.30 -12.11
C ILE A 158 -24.36 -11.79 -12.39
N LEU A 159 -23.39 -11.04 -11.87
CA LEU A 159 -23.27 -9.61 -12.13
C LEU A 159 -22.03 -9.35 -12.98
N LEU A 160 -22.24 -8.85 -14.19
CA LEU A 160 -21.17 -8.42 -15.10
C LEU A 160 -20.95 -6.91 -14.96
N LEU A 161 -19.73 -6.49 -14.67
CA LEU A 161 -19.40 -5.09 -14.42
C LEU A 161 -18.29 -4.63 -15.36
N ASP A 162 -18.58 -3.65 -16.21
CA ASP A 162 -17.59 -3.02 -17.06
C ASP A 162 -17.14 -1.71 -16.40
N GLU A 163 -15.99 -1.75 -15.72
CA GLU A 163 -15.38 -0.62 -15.02
C GLU A 163 -16.29 0.06 -13.97
N PRO A 164 -16.80 -0.72 -12.98
CA PRO A 164 -17.83 -0.26 -12.04
C PRO A 164 -17.38 0.86 -11.09
N THR A 165 -16.08 1.13 -11.00
CA THR A 165 -15.49 2.10 -10.08
C THR A 165 -14.97 3.37 -10.75
N ASN A 166 -15.00 3.44 -12.08
CA ASN A 166 -14.54 4.64 -12.79
C ASN A 166 -15.40 5.86 -12.42
N HIS A 167 -14.79 7.04 -12.35
CA HIS A 167 -15.47 8.30 -11.96
C HIS A 167 -16.09 8.34 -10.54
N LEU A 168 -15.80 7.36 -9.68
CA LEU A 168 -16.17 7.37 -8.27
C LEU A 168 -15.01 7.85 -7.39
N ASP A 169 -15.33 8.52 -6.28
CA ASP A 169 -14.33 8.78 -5.23
C ASP A 169 -13.98 7.49 -4.46
N PHE A 170 -12.85 7.51 -3.75
CA PHE A 170 -12.33 6.35 -3.03
C PHE A 170 -13.32 5.77 -2.01
N SER A 171 -14.10 6.61 -1.34
CA SER A 171 -15.07 6.17 -0.33
C SER A 171 -16.17 5.32 -0.96
N TYR A 172 -16.72 5.78 -2.09
CA TYR A 172 -17.75 5.01 -2.80
C TYR A 172 -17.19 3.80 -3.53
N GLN A 173 -15.99 3.87 -4.12
CA GLN A 173 -15.33 2.70 -4.71
C GLN A 173 -15.22 1.57 -3.67
N LYS A 174 -14.71 1.89 -2.48
CA LYS A 174 -14.62 0.96 -1.35
C LYS A 174 -16.00 0.41 -0.97
N THR A 175 -16.97 1.28 -0.73
CA THR A 175 -18.32 0.88 -0.29
C THR A 175 -18.98 -0.11 -1.26
N ILE A 176 -18.85 0.14 -2.56
CA ILE A 176 -19.40 -0.74 -3.61
C ILE A 176 -18.68 -2.09 -3.62
N LEU A 177 -17.35 -2.07 -3.66
CA LEU A 177 -16.56 -3.31 -3.75
C LEU A 177 -16.68 -4.16 -2.49
N ASP A 178 -16.70 -3.54 -1.29
CA ASP A 178 -17.00 -4.22 -0.02
C ASP A 178 -18.37 -4.90 -0.08
N GLY A 179 -19.42 -4.17 -0.50
CA GLY A 179 -20.78 -4.70 -0.57
C GLY A 179 -20.94 -5.82 -1.60
N LEU A 180 -20.25 -5.73 -2.74
CA LEU A 180 -20.23 -6.79 -3.74
C LEU A 180 -19.49 -8.03 -3.22
N LYS A 181 -18.35 -7.83 -2.55
CA LYS A 181 -17.57 -8.93 -1.97
C LYS A 181 -18.36 -9.64 -0.87
N GLU A 182 -19.04 -8.89 -0.02
CA GLU A 182 -19.88 -9.43 1.04
C GLU A 182 -21.00 -10.31 0.49
N ARG A 183 -21.73 -9.87 -0.55
CA ARG A 183 -22.76 -10.69 -1.21
C ARG A 183 -22.20 -11.89 -1.95
N SER A 184 -21.02 -11.76 -2.55
CA SER A 184 -20.32 -12.87 -3.17
C SER A 184 -20.08 -13.99 -2.14
N ILE A 185 -19.68 -13.63 -0.92
CA ILE A 185 -19.44 -14.56 0.18
C ILE A 185 -20.74 -15.09 0.80
N GLN A 186 -21.70 -14.22 1.13
CA GLN A 186 -22.89 -14.55 1.92
C GLN A 186 -24.05 -15.10 1.09
N GLU A 187 -24.28 -14.54 -0.10
CA GLU A 187 -25.44 -14.82 -0.95
C GLU A 187 -25.07 -15.69 -2.17
N GLY A 188 -23.77 -15.91 -2.41
CA GLY A 188 -23.27 -16.66 -3.55
C GLY A 188 -23.41 -15.91 -4.89
N LEU A 189 -23.48 -14.57 -4.84
CA LEU A 189 -23.48 -13.71 -6.02
C LEU A 189 -22.15 -13.86 -6.78
N THR A 190 -22.22 -14.26 -8.05
CA THR A 190 -21.02 -14.35 -8.89
C THR A 190 -20.77 -13.01 -9.56
N VAL A 191 -19.58 -12.41 -9.37
CA VAL A 191 -19.24 -11.10 -9.93
C VAL A 191 -18.12 -11.27 -10.95
N ILE A 192 -18.30 -10.82 -12.18
CA ILE A 192 -17.24 -10.71 -13.18
C ILE A 192 -17.06 -9.24 -13.50
N ALA A 193 -15.91 -8.68 -13.15
CA ALA A 193 -15.66 -7.25 -13.26
C ALA A 193 -14.37 -6.93 -14.02
N ILE A 194 -14.44 -5.94 -14.90
CA ILE A 194 -13.26 -5.36 -15.54
C ILE A 194 -12.69 -4.29 -14.62
N PHE A 195 -11.39 -4.38 -14.36
CA PHE A 195 -10.65 -3.40 -13.56
C PHE A 195 -9.55 -2.73 -14.39
N HIS A 196 -9.42 -1.41 -14.22
CA HIS A 196 -8.23 -0.66 -14.65
C HIS A 196 -7.21 -0.49 -13.53
N ASP A 197 -7.71 -0.36 -12.31
CA ASP A 197 -6.87 -0.30 -11.12
C ASP A 197 -6.48 -1.71 -10.68
N LEU A 198 -5.21 -2.06 -10.90
CA LEU A 198 -4.64 -3.35 -10.52
C LEU A 198 -4.69 -3.59 -9.02
N ASN A 199 -4.60 -2.54 -8.19
CA ASN A 199 -4.62 -2.64 -6.74
C ASN A 199 -6.03 -2.94 -6.23
N LEU A 200 -7.07 -2.33 -6.81
CA LEU A 200 -8.45 -2.73 -6.51
C LEU A 200 -8.73 -4.17 -6.95
N ALA A 201 -8.27 -4.57 -8.14
CA ALA A 201 -8.44 -5.96 -8.58
C ALA A 201 -7.75 -6.94 -7.64
N SER A 202 -6.53 -6.60 -7.19
CA SER A 202 -5.74 -7.36 -6.24
C SER A 202 -6.47 -7.60 -4.91
N LEU A 203 -7.07 -6.55 -4.35
CA LEU A 203 -7.71 -6.60 -3.04
C LEU A 203 -9.03 -7.39 -3.03
N TYR A 204 -9.87 -7.23 -4.05
CA TYR A 204 -11.25 -7.73 -4.01
C TYR A 204 -11.48 -9.03 -4.79
N CYS A 205 -10.66 -9.32 -5.81
CA CYS A 205 -10.87 -10.49 -6.66
C CYS A 205 -10.24 -11.75 -6.07
N ASP A 206 -10.95 -12.85 -6.20
CA ASP A 206 -10.46 -14.19 -5.86
C ASP A 206 -9.47 -14.68 -6.92
N ARG A 207 -9.78 -14.44 -8.19
CA ARG A 207 -8.94 -14.73 -9.36
C ARG A 207 -9.01 -13.61 -10.38
N LEU A 208 -7.93 -13.49 -11.14
CA LEU A 208 -7.73 -12.51 -12.20
C LEU A 208 -7.48 -13.23 -13.52
N LEU A 209 -8.09 -12.71 -14.58
CA LEU A 209 -7.81 -13.04 -15.96
C LEU A 209 -7.08 -11.87 -16.61
N LEU A 210 -5.81 -12.04 -16.95
CA LEU A 210 -5.04 -11.05 -17.69
C LEU A 210 -5.17 -11.34 -19.19
N LEU A 211 -5.78 -10.41 -19.92
CA LEU A 211 -5.94 -10.48 -21.37
C LEU A 211 -4.90 -9.62 -22.08
N GLU A 212 -4.32 -10.16 -23.15
CA GLU A 212 -3.38 -9.48 -24.03
C GLU A 212 -3.70 -9.86 -25.48
N GLU A 213 -3.89 -8.87 -26.36
CA GLU A 213 -4.19 -9.07 -27.78
C GLU A 213 -5.32 -10.08 -28.09
N GLY A 214 -6.33 -10.14 -27.22
CA GLY A 214 -7.49 -11.02 -27.36
C GLY A 214 -7.29 -12.45 -26.85
N ARG A 215 -6.13 -12.76 -26.25
CA ARG A 215 -5.78 -14.07 -25.69
C ARG A 215 -5.63 -14.00 -24.19
N VAL A 216 -5.72 -15.16 -23.54
CA VAL A 216 -5.41 -15.30 -22.11
C VAL A 216 -3.89 -15.31 -21.93
N ARG A 217 -3.36 -14.29 -21.26
CA ARG A 217 -1.94 -14.24 -20.85
C ARG A 217 -1.73 -15.00 -19.55
N ALA A 218 -2.59 -14.75 -18.56
CA ALA A 218 -2.55 -15.41 -17.26
C ALA A 218 -3.95 -15.54 -16.66
N LEU A 219 -4.15 -16.60 -15.87
CA LEU A 219 -5.40 -16.87 -15.16
C LEU A 219 -5.11 -17.53 -13.81
N HIS A 220 -5.07 -16.75 -12.74
CA HIS A 220 -4.77 -17.26 -11.40
C HIS A 220 -5.25 -16.27 -10.31
N THR A 221 -4.97 -16.57 -9.05
CA THR A 221 -5.03 -15.61 -7.94
C THR A 221 -4.19 -14.35 -8.21
N PRO A 222 -4.50 -13.21 -7.57
CA PRO A 222 -3.78 -11.96 -7.77
C PRO A 222 -2.26 -12.04 -7.65
N GLU A 223 -1.75 -12.83 -6.70
CA GLU A 223 -0.32 -12.94 -6.41
C GLU A 223 0.49 -13.52 -7.59
N LYS A 224 -0.12 -14.42 -8.38
CA LYS A 224 0.53 -15.00 -9.57
C LYS A 224 0.24 -14.25 -10.86
N VAL A 225 -0.82 -13.45 -10.91
CA VAL A 225 -1.17 -12.65 -12.09
C VAL A 225 -0.45 -11.30 -12.07
N LEU A 226 -0.29 -10.71 -10.89
CA LEU A 226 0.32 -9.40 -10.71
C LEU A 226 1.82 -9.51 -10.39
N GLU A 227 2.54 -10.31 -11.17
CA GLU A 227 4.00 -10.41 -11.11
C GLU A 227 4.64 -9.26 -11.91
N GLU A 228 5.70 -8.67 -11.37
CA GLU A 228 6.38 -7.48 -11.92
C GLU A 228 6.80 -7.63 -13.39
N THR A 229 7.45 -8.74 -13.73
CA THR A 229 7.91 -9.01 -15.10
C THR A 229 6.73 -9.12 -16.08
N GLN A 230 5.70 -9.88 -15.71
CA GLN A 230 4.50 -10.07 -16.52
C GLN A 230 3.75 -8.76 -16.73
N LEU A 231 3.55 -7.97 -15.68
CA LEU A 231 2.87 -6.68 -15.79
C LEU A 231 3.67 -5.70 -16.66
N SER A 232 4.99 -5.66 -16.47
CA SER A 232 5.85 -4.76 -17.24
C SER A 232 5.85 -5.08 -18.73
N GLU A 233 5.81 -6.36 -19.11
CA GLU A 233 5.67 -6.81 -20.50
C GLU A 233 4.31 -6.43 -21.09
N VAL A 234 3.21 -6.78 -20.41
CA VAL A 234 1.84 -6.63 -20.92
C VAL A 234 1.41 -5.15 -21.02
N TYR A 235 1.83 -4.33 -20.05
CA TYR A 235 1.50 -2.90 -20.02
C TYR A 235 2.58 -2.01 -20.64
N GLN A 236 3.70 -2.58 -21.09
CA GLN A 236 4.83 -1.86 -21.68
C GLN A 236 5.30 -0.68 -20.82
N SER A 237 5.38 -0.90 -19.51
CA SER A 237 5.66 0.13 -18.51
C SER A 237 6.47 -0.45 -17.36
N SER A 238 7.32 0.35 -16.71
CA SER A 238 8.04 -0.06 -15.51
C SER A 238 7.06 -0.12 -14.32
N ILE A 239 6.75 -1.33 -13.85
CA ILE A 239 5.80 -1.56 -12.76
C ILE A 239 6.52 -2.33 -11.65
N ASN A 240 6.60 -1.73 -10.46
CA ASN A 240 7.10 -2.43 -9.28
C ASN A 240 5.95 -3.09 -8.52
N VAL A 241 6.21 -4.26 -7.93
CA VAL A 241 5.23 -4.99 -7.12
C VAL A 241 5.79 -5.19 -5.72
N HIS A 242 5.05 -4.71 -4.72
CA HIS A 242 5.35 -4.88 -3.30
C HIS A 242 4.24 -5.65 -2.59
N ALA A 243 4.52 -6.13 -1.39
CA ALA A 243 3.47 -6.64 -0.51
C ALA A 243 2.60 -5.48 0.00
N HIS A 244 1.28 -5.65 -0.02
CA HIS A 244 0.38 -4.70 0.61
C HIS A 244 0.60 -4.72 2.14
N PRO A 245 0.68 -3.55 2.81
CA PRO A 245 1.08 -3.48 4.22
C PRO A 245 0.10 -4.15 5.19
N TYR A 246 -1.19 -4.22 4.84
CA TYR A 246 -2.25 -4.74 5.70
C TYR A 246 -2.87 -6.06 5.24
N PHE A 247 -2.61 -6.49 4.01
CA PHE A 247 -3.27 -7.64 3.40
C PHE A 247 -2.24 -8.50 2.69
N SER A 248 -2.43 -9.81 2.68
CA SER A 248 -1.60 -10.74 1.91
C SER A 248 -1.93 -10.65 0.41
N LYS A 249 -1.71 -9.48 -0.19
CA LYS A 249 -2.05 -9.13 -1.56
C LYS A 249 -0.92 -8.29 -2.18
N PRO A 250 -0.67 -8.38 -3.50
CA PRO A 250 0.29 -7.53 -4.18
C PRO A 250 -0.24 -6.09 -4.30
N LEU A 251 0.67 -5.13 -4.19
CA LEU A 251 0.49 -3.70 -4.42
C LEU A 251 1.42 -3.27 -5.56
N THR A 252 0.84 -2.73 -6.61
CA THR A 252 1.53 -2.31 -7.83
C THR A 252 1.73 -0.80 -7.85
N ASN A 253 2.90 -0.36 -8.30
CA ASN A 253 3.26 1.04 -8.48
C ASN A 253 3.90 1.24 -9.85
N VAL A 254 3.50 2.28 -10.58
CA VAL A 254 4.14 2.68 -11.83
C VAL A 254 5.39 3.50 -11.51
N VAL A 255 6.52 3.14 -12.09
CA VAL A 255 7.78 3.87 -11.95
C VAL A 255 7.97 4.79 -13.16
N PRO A 256 8.01 6.12 -12.97
CA PRO A 256 8.22 7.04 -14.07
C PRO A 256 9.63 6.90 -14.64
N SER A 257 9.76 7.03 -15.96
CA SER A 257 11.06 6.93 -16.66
C SER A 257 11.85 8.24 -16.72
N PHE A 258 11.30 9.35 -16.23
CA PHE A 258 12.04 10.62 -16.24
C PHE A 258 13.04 10.66 -15.09
N THR A 259 14.29 11.00 -15.42
CA THR A 259 15.29 11.38 -14.43
C THR A 259 15.16 12.88 -14.22
N GLU A 260 14.67 13.33 -13.07
CA GLU A 260 14.77 14.76 -12.77
C GLU A 260 16.26 15.14 -12.78
N ARG A 261 16.63 16.18 -13.53
CA ARG A 261 17.98 16.77 -13.47
C ARG A 261 18.11 17.57 -12.18
N LEU A 262 18.15 16.84 -11.10
CA LEU A 262 18.32 17.32 -9.77
C LEU A 262 19.84 17.43 -9.50
N GLU A 263 20.31 18.56 -8.96
CA GLU A 263 21.69 18.70 -8.45
C GLU A 263 22.01 17.53 -7.52
N LYS A 264 23.15 16.84 -7.61
CA LYS A 264 23.39 15.64 -6.79
C LYS A 264 23.12 15.88 -5.31
N ALA A 265 22.27 15.06 -4.70
CA ALA A 265 22.14 15.07 -3.25
C ALA A 265 23.46 14.57 -2.65
N SER A 266 23.96 15.25 -1.61
CA SER A 266 25.18 14.83 -0.93
C SER A 266 24.95 14.79 0.57
N VAL A 267 25.66 13.89 1.23
CA VAL A 267 25.67 13.80 2.68
C VAL A 267 26.86 14.59 3.20
N ASP A 268 26.61 15.60 4.02
CA ASP A 268 27.68 16.47 4.55
C ASP A 268 27.40 16.92 5.99
N PRO A 269 28.41 16.92 6.88
CA PRO A 269 28.26 17.42 8.24
C PRO A 269 27.84 18.88 8.34
N SER A 270 28.07 19.70 7.30
CA SER A 270 27.62 21.10 7.27
C SER A 270 26.11 21.28 7.34
N TYR A 271 25.33 20.22 7.11
CA TYR A 271 23.88 20.19 7.28
C TYR A 271 23.44 19.87 8.71
N LEU A 272 24.39 19.63 9.63
CA LEU A 272 24.13 19.38 11.04
C LEU A 272 24.14 20.69 11.83
N ASP A 273 23.02 20.99 12.49
CA ASP A 273 22.86 22.07 13.45
C ASP A 273 22.67 21.48 14.86
N ILE A 274 23.42 21.98 15.83
CA ILE A 274 23.39 21.49 17.22
C ILE A 274 23.02 22.67 18.11
N CYS A 275 21.80 22.63 18.63
CA CYS A 275 21.27 23.59 19.60
C CYS A 275 21.28 22.97 21.01
N SER A 276 20.98 23.77 22.04
CA SER A 276 20.92 23.28 23.42
C SER A 276 19.78 22.29 23.70
N ASP A 277 18.74 22.29 22.87
CA ASP A 277 17.54 21.47 23.03
C ASP A 277 17.39 20.40 21.95
N ARG A 278 18.21 20.43 20.89
CA ARG A 278 18.10 19.48 19.77
C ARG A 278 19.39 19.33 18.96
N ILE A 279 19.47 18.20 18.27
CA ILE A 279 20.33 18.02 17.10
C ILE A 279 19.43 17.95 15.88
N HIS A 280 19.78 18.67 14.82
CA HIS A 280 19.03 18.73 13.58
C HIS A 280 19.95 18.48 12.40
N TYR A 281 19.64 17.51 11.56
CA TYR A 281 20.26 17.35 10.25
C TYR A 281 19.24 17.74 9.18
N LYS A 282 19.52 18.80 8.42
CA LYS A 282 18.66 19.29 7.35
C LYS A 282 19.21 18.91 5.99
N SER A 283 18.72 17.81 5.44
CA SER A 283 19.13 17.39 4.11
C SER A 283 18.68 18.42 3.05
N PRO A 284 19.48 18.70 2.01
CA PRO A 284 19.05 19.56 0.90
C PRO A 284 17.86 18.95 0.12
N ARG A 285 17.66 17.63 0.24
CA ARG A 285 16.53 16.88 -0.35
C ARG A 285 16.00 15.80 0.57
N PRO A 286 14.76 15.33 0.36
CA PRO A 286 14.28 14.13 1.02
C PRO A 286 15.22 12.94 0.74
N LEU A 287 15.68 12.28 1.80
CA LEU A 287 16.45 11.04 1.75
C LEU A 287 15.50 9.88 2.03
N LYS A 288 15.68 8.75 1.33
CA LYS A 288 14.98 7.52 1.69
C LYS A 288 15.55 7.03 3.02
N CYS A 289 14.70 6.80 4.01
CA CYS A 289 15.10 6.46 5.36
C CYS A 289 14.42 5.19 5.82
N TYR A 290 15.14 4.35 6.57
CA TYR A 290 14.58 3.33 7.44
C TYR A 290 14.92 3.68 8.89
N SER A 291 13.90 3.83 9.74
CA SER A 291 14.07 4.37 11.09
C SER A 291 13.30 3.61 12.16
N SER A 292 13.87 3.52 13.37
CA SER A 292 13.17 3.11 14.59
C SER A 292 12.75 4.30 15.47
N ALA A 293 12.71 5.51 14.91
CA ALA A 293 12.40 6.75 15.62
C ALA A 293 10.97 6.79 16.17
N VAL A 294 10.74 7.71 17.11
CA VAL A 294 9.41 7.96 17.73
C VAL A 294 8.45 8.54 16.69
N LEU A 295 8.86 9.61 16.00
CA LEU A 295 8.12 10.17 14.88
C LEU A 295 8.60 9.55 13.57
N HIS A 296 7.66 8.97 12.83
CA HIS A 296 7.87 8.31 11.53
C HIS A 296 8.85 7.11 11.54
N PRO A 297 8.49 6.01 12.22
CA PRO A 297 9.21 4.74 12.10
C PRO A 297 8.94 4.05 10.75
N GLY A 298 9.82 3.15 10.36
CA GLY A 298 9.73 2.39 9.11
C GLY A 298 10.39 3.11 7.94
N PHE A 299 9.92 2.81 6.73
CA PHE A 299 10.42 3.41 5.50
C PHE A 299 9.69 4.71 5.14
N GLY A 300 10.42 5.70 4.66
CA GLY A 300 9.85 6.92 4.09
C GLY A 300 10.89 7.84 3.47
N TRP A 301 10.45 9.02 3.03
CA TRP A 301 11.32 10.05 2.46
C TRP A 301 11.27 11.29 3.34
N TYR A 302 12.42 11.70 3.87
CA TYR A 302 12.47 12.75 4.90
C TYR A 302 13.63 13.71 4.67
N ARG A 303 13.39 14.98 4.96
CA ARG A 303 14.36 16.07 4.81
C ARG A 303 14.96 16.47 6.14
N ASP A 304 14.14 16.50 7.18
CA ASP A 304 14.50 16.96 8.51
C ASP A 304 14.65 15.76 9.45
N PHE A 305 15.81 15.67 10.10
CA PHE A 305 16.09 14.62 11.08
C PHE A 305 16.41 15.30 12.40
N ILE A 306 15.59 15.08 13.44
CA ILE A 306 15.71 15.77 14.73
C ILE A 306 15.91 14.77 15.87
N ASN A 307 16.80 15.10 16.81
CA ASN A 307 16.98 14.39 18.07
C ASN A 307 16.75 15.39 19.20
N LEU A 308 15.62 15.28 19.90
CA LEU A 308 15.21 16.22 20.92
C LEU A 308 15.78 15.82 22.27
N HIS A 309 16.38 16.78 22.99
CA HIS A 309 16.76 16.57 24.37
C HIS A 309 15.52 16.51 25.25
N VAL A 310 15.45 15.54 26.15
CA VAL A 310 14.46 15.46 27.21
C VAL A 310 15.11 15.23 28.56
N ASP A 311 14.56 15.83 29.60
CA ASP A 311 15.08 15.65 30.96
C ASP A 311 14.91 14.18 31.42
N HIS A 312 15.75 13.71 32.34
CA HIS A 312 15.64 12.35 32.90
C HIS A 312 14.32 12.09 33.64
N SER A 313 13.65 13.15 34.11
CA SER A 313 12.32 13.11 34.73
C SER A 313 11.17 13.20 33.73
N PHE A 314 11.47 13.31 32.42
CA PHE A 314 10.47 13.43 31.38
C PHE A 314 9.59 12.18 31.35
N ASN A 315 8.32 12.38 31.67
CA ASN A 315 7.27 11.38 31.58
C ASN A 315 6.17 11.91 30.67
N CYS A 316 5.98 11.26 29.53
CA CYS A 316 4.98 11.65 28.54
C CYS A 316 4.15 10.42 28.16
N GLU A 317 2.83 10.56 28.22
CA GLU A 317 1.89 9.50 27.81
C GLU A 317 1.92 9.27 26.29
N ASP A 318 2.19 10.31 25.50
CA ASP A 318 2.27 10.23 24.04
C ASP A 318 3.52 10.94 23.48
N PRO A 319 4.67 10.23 23.45
CA PRO A 319 5.92 10.75 22.89
C PRO A 319 5.81 11.16 21.41
N VAL A 320 4.93 10.52 20.63
CA VAL A 320 4.75 10.83 19.21
C VAL A 320 4.09 12.19 19.06
N MET A 321 3.02 12.44 19.81
CA MET A 321 2.34 13.74 19.82
C MET A 321 3.25 14.85 20.33
N TYR A 322 4.08 14.57 21.34
CA TYR A 322 5.07 15.53 21.84
C TYR A 322 6.05 15.98 20.75
N VAL A 323 6.71 15.03 20.08
CA VAL A 323 7.68 15.34 19.02
C VAL A 323 7.01 16.05 17.84
N LYS A 324 5.77 15.65 17.50
CA LYS A 324 4.98 16.30 16.46
C LYS A 324 4.66 17.77 16.79
N ASN A 325 4.19 18.05 18.01
CA ASN A 325 3.88 19.41 18.43
C ASN A 325 5.14 20.30 18.42
N TYR A 326 6.27 19.78 18.91
CA TYR A 326 7.55 20.47 18.80
C TYR A 326 7.91 20.76 17.33
N ALA A 327 7.75 19.77 16.45
CA ALA A 327 8.04 19.93 15.03
C ALA A 327 7.21 21.07 14.41
N ASP A 328 5.90 21.08 14.67
CA ASP A 328 4.98 22.10 14.18
C ASP A 328 5.29 23.50 14.77
N GLU A 329 5.61 23.60 16.06
CA GLU A 329 5.97 24.86 16.75
C GLU A 329 7.27 25.48 16.23
N GLN A 330 8.26 24.66 15.89
CA GLN A 330 9.54 25.10 15.34
C GLN A 330 9.49 25.30 13.80
N GLY A 331 8.32 25.10 13.18
CA GLY A 331 8.12 25.29 11.74
C GLY A 331 8.71 24.19 10.86
N PHE A 332 8.99 23.01 11.42
CA PHE A 332 9.34 21.83 10.64
C PHE A 332 8.10 21.28 9.93
N GLN A 333 8.29 20.76 8.72
CA GLN A 333 7.23 20.03 8.04
C GLN A 333 7.15 18.63 8.63
N THR A 334 6.19 18.40 9.51
CA THR A 334 6.03 17.11 10.20
C THR A 334 6.11 15.93 9.23
N CYS A 335 5.42 15.97 8.08
CA CYS A 335 5.43 14.89 7.08
C CYS A 335 6.80 14.56 6.46
N GLU A 336 7.76 15.49 6.51
CA GLU A 336 9.14 15.31 6.04
C GLU A 336 10.15 15.17 7.20
N THR A 337 9.68 15.00 8.44
CA THR A 337 10.52 14.97 9.64
C THR A 337 10.59 13.58 10.28
N VAL A 338 11.80 13.09 10.55
CA VAL A 338 12.05 11.94 11.45
C VAL A 338 12.49 12.46 12.80
N GLY A 339 11.84 12.02 13.87
CA GLY A 339 12.07 12.58 15.21
C GLY A 339 12.41 11.53 16.26
N MET A 340 13.60 11.65 16.84
CA MET A 340 14.08 10.89 17.99
C MET A 340 14.10 11.77 19.24
N MET A 341 14.23 11.11 20.40
CA MET A 341 14.36 11.76 21.69
C MET A 341 15.56 11.17 22.42
N THR A 342 16.25 11.97 23.23
CA THR A 342 17.40 11.51 24.00
C THR A 342 17.47 12.22 25.35
N ALA A 343 17.74 11.46 26.41
CA ALA A 343 18.09 12.02 27.71
C ALA A 343 19.59 12.37 27.80
N ALA A 344 20.38 12.00 26.79
CA ALA A 344 21.76 12.45 26.70
C ALA A 344 21.82 13.94 26.36
N MET A 345 22.86 14.59 26.85
CA MET A 345 23.11 16.00 26.55
C MET A 345 23.52 16.15 25.08
N VAL A 346 22.82 17.00 24.35
CA VAL A 346 22.98 17.15 22.90
C VAL A 346 24.37 17.66 22.50
N GLU A 347 25.08 18.38 23.38
CA GLU A 347 26.43 18.85 23.09
C GLU A 347 27.49 17.72 23.08
N ASP A 348 27.17 16.55 23.66
CA ASP A 348 28.08 15.39 23.64
C ASP A 348 28.01 14.61 22.32
N VAL A 349 27.16 15.02 21.39
CA VAL A 349 27.03 14.38 20.09
C VAL A 349 28.40 14.21 19.41
N CYS A 350 28.63 13.01 18.92
CA CYS A 350 29.82 12.66 18.16
C CYS A 350 29.40 12.33 16.74
N PHE A 351 30.17 12.78 15.76
CA PHE A 351 29.94 12.40 14.37
C PHE A 351 31.24 12.13 13.64
N LYS A 352 31.15 11.30 12.59
CA LYS A 352 32.30 10.93 11.77
C LYS A 352 31.88 10.72 10.32
N VAL A 353 32.70 11.23 9.40
CA VAL A 353 32.57 10.98 7.97
C VAL A 353 33.57 9.92 7.54
N LYS A 354 33.13 8.99 6.69
CA LYS A 354 34.00 8.04 5.99
C LYS A 354 33.70 8.10 4.49
N GLU A 355 34.72 8.39 3.71
CA GLU A 355 34.66 8.44 2.25
C GLU A 355 35.76 7.52 1.71
N ASP A 356 35.34 6.48 1.00
CA ASP A 356 36.17 5.40 0.44
C ASP A 356 35.27 4.50 -0.42
N ASP A 357 35.82 3.64 -1.28
CA ASP A 357 35.03 2.70 -2.10
C ASP A 357 33.92 3.39 -2.94
N GLY A 358 34.08 4.66 -3.33
CA GLY A 358 33.14 5.34 -4.26
C GLY A 358 31.92 6.04 -3.63
N PHE A 359 31.68 5.89 -2.33
CA PHE A 359 30.54 6.50 -1.63
C PHE A 359 30.91 7.09 -0.26
N ARG A 360 30.08 7.98 0.27
CA ARG A 360 30.29 8.64 1.57
C ARG A 360 29.29 8.15 2.62
N VAL A 361 29.73 8.03 3.87
CA VAL A 361 28.87 7.80 5.03
C VAL A 361 29.15 8.85 6.11
N LEU A 362 28.09 9.42 6.67
CA LEU A 362 28.12 10.20 7.90
C LEU A 362 27.42 9.41 9.02
N VAL A 363 28.12 9.21 10.13
CA VAL A 363 27.56 8.62 11.35
C VAL A 363 27.46 9.70 12.41
N VAL A 364 26.31 9.81 13.08
CA VAL A 364 26.07 10.73 14.21
C VAL A 364 25.54 9.92 15.38
N VAL A 365 26.12 10.06 16.57
CA VAL A 365 25.73 9.31 17.77
C VAL A 365 25.56 10.25 18.95
N THR A 366 24.44 10.10 19.66
CA THR A 366 24.28 10.57 21.04
C THR A 366 24.15 9.37 21.95
N ALA A 367 24.87 9.35 23.07
CA ALA A 367 24.89 8.23 23.99
C ALA A 367 24.68 8.67 25.43
N GLY A 368 23.76 8.00 26.13
CA GLY A 368 23.59 8.06 27.57
C GLY A 368 23.42 6.65 28.12
N THR A 369 24.36 6.21 28.95
CA THR A 369 24.41 4.84 29.49
C THR A 369 23.88 4.74 30.93
N SER A 370 23.12 5.74 31.40
CA SER A 370 22.49 5.78 32.74
C SER A 370 21.62 4.56 33.03
N ASN A 371 20.98 4.01 32.00
CA ASN A 371 20.21 2.78 32.07
C ASN A 371 20.67 1.82 30.96
N ALA A 372 21.89 1.32 31.11
CA ALA A 372 22.41 0.26 30.28
C ALA A 372 21.74 -1.07 30.65
N VAL A 373 21.34 -1.84 29.64
CA VAL A 373 20.53 -3.05 29.80
C VAL A 373 21.20 -4.21 29.07
N ASP A 374 21.30 -5.35 29.76
CA ASP A 374 21.51 -6.64 29.13
C ASP A 374 20.15 -7.16 28.64
N VAL A 375 19.99 -7.32 27.34
CA VAL A 375 18.72 -7.72 26.72
C VAL A 375 18.18 -9.06 27.28
N ILE A 376 19.06 -9.94 27.78
CA ILE A 376 18.67 -11.22 28.38
C ILE A 376 18.01 -11.04 29.75
N HIS A 377 18.37 -9.96 30.47
CA HIS A 377 17.90 -9.64 31.82
C HIS A 377 16.95 -8.44 31.85
N ALA A 378 16.47 -7.98 30.69
CA ALA A 378 15.63 -6.78 30.56
C ALA A 378 14.33 -6.84 31.40
N ASN A 379 13.82 -8.03 31.70
CA ASN A 379 12.65 -8.22 32.57
C ASN A 379 12.88 -7.81 34.03
N GLN A 380 14.12 -7.60 34.46
CA GLN A 380 14.45 -7.13 35.80
C GLN A 380 14.30 -5.61 35.95
N HIS A 381 14.18 -4.87 34.84
CA HIS A 381 14.12 -3.40 34.79
C HIS A 381 12.69 -2.81 34.87
N PHE A 382 11.63 -3.64 34.90
CA PHE A 382 10.22 -3.19 34.88
C PHE A 382 9.81 -2.27 36.05
N GLN A 383 10.56 -2.23 37.16
CA GLN A 383 10.21 -1.45 38.36
C GLN A 383 11.01 -0.14 38.53
N HIS A 384 12.08 0.07 37.75
CA HIS A 384 13.01 1.20 37.91
C HIS A 384 13.52 1.73 36.57
N ALA A 385 12.64 2.10 35.64
CA ALA A 385 13.04 2.61 34.34
C ALA A 385 13.51 4.08 34.42
N VAL A 386 14.82 4.30 34.51
CA VAL A 386 15.43 5.60 34.17
C VAL A 386 15.69 5.62 32.66
N PRO A 387 15.45 6.70 31.92
CA PRO A 387 15.79 6.74 30.50
C PRO A 387 17.31 6.65 30.29
N GLY A 388 17.74 5.64 29.53
CA GLY A 388 19.03 5.57 28.86
C GLY A 388 18.79 5.45 27.36
N THR A 389 19.63 6.11 26.56
CA THR A 389 19.42 6.21 25.11
C THR A 389 20.75 6.27 24.37
N ILE A 390 20.95 5.37 23.40
CA ILE A 390 21.94 5.54 22.35
C ILE A 390 21.21 5.70 21.01
N ASN A 391 21.17 6.93 20.50
CA ASN A 391 20.62 7.22 19.16
C ASN A 391 21.76 7.25 18.16
N THR A 392 21.63 6.49 17.08
CA THR A 392 22.62 6.38 16.00
C THR A 392 21.98 6.74 14.67
N TRP A 393 22.47 7.81 14.05
CA TRP A 393 22.05 8.23 12.71
C TRP A 393 23.13 7.91 11.69
N ILE A 394 22.70 7.40 10.56
CA ILE A 394 23.58 7.00 9.47
C ILE A 394 23.01 7.60 8.20
N PHE A 395 23.82 8.43 7.55
CA PHE A 395 23.49 9.01 6.25
C PHE A 395 24.46 8.46 5.22
N VAL A 396 23.95 7.89 4.13
CA VAL A 396 24.73 7.24 3.08
C VAL A 396 24.50 7.94 1.75
N ASP A 397 25.59 8.36 1.11
CA ASP A 397 25.56 8.90 -0.25
C ASP A 397 25.64 7.73 -1.26
N GLY A 398 24.51 7.13 -1.60
CA GLY A 398 24.43 5.92 -2.42
C GLY A 398 22.99 5.41 -2.60
N GLU A 399 22.77 4.49 -3.54
CA GLU A 399 21.50 3.78 -3.73
C GLU A 399 21.47 2.49 -2.91
N LEU A 400 20.69 2.44 -1.84
CA LEU A 400 20.56 1.25 -0.98
C LEU A 400 19.35 0.41 -1.39
N SER A 401 19.57 -0.89 -1.59
CA SER A 401 18.50 -1.89 -1.66
C SER A 401 17.80 -2.04 -0.30
N GLU A 402 16.56 -2.56 -0.27
CA GLU A 402 15.87 -2.84 1.00
C GLU A 402 16.64 -3.83 1.88
N GLN A 403 17.28 -4.84 1.26
CA GLN A 403 18.16 -5.77 1.96
C GLN A 403 19.36 -5.05 2.59
N ALA A 404 19.94 -4.06 1.90
CA ALA A 404 21.05 -3.29 2.44
C ALA A 404 20.65 -2.48 3.67
N TYR A 405 19.46 -1.87 3.70
CA TYR A 405 18.95 -1.20 4.90
C TYR A 405 18.85 -2.15 6.10
N VAL A 406 18.20 -3.30 5.92
CA VAL A 406 18.00 -4.28 6.99
C VAL A 406 19.33 -4.82 7.51
N GLN A 407 20.23 -5.23 6.63
CA GLN A 407 21.55 -5.73 7.03
C GLN A 407 22.40 -4.65 7.70
N SER A 408 22.26 -3.40 7.27
CA SER A 408 23.00 -2.30 7.89
C SER A 408 22.57 -2.10 9.34
N VAL A 409 21.27 -2.20 9.67
CA VAL A 409 20.81 -2.13 11.07
C VAL A 409 21.46 -3.21 11.95
N ILE A 410 21.65 -4.42 11.41
CA ILE A 410 22.34 -5.52 12.10
C ILE A 410 23.81 -5.12 12.37
N THR A 411 24.56 -4.76 11.31
CA THR A 411 25.97 -4.36 11.41
C THR A 411 26.18 -3.21 12.39
N VAL A 412 25.27 -2.22 12.38
CA VAL A 412 25.30 -1.04 13.25
C VAL A 412 25.05 -1.43 14.71
N THR A 413 24.09 -2.33 14.94
CA THR A 413 23.80 -2.85 16.28
C THR A 413 25.00 -3.62 16.84
N GLU A 414 25.61 -4.50 16.05
CA GLU A 414 26.81 -5.25 16.42
C GLU A 414 27.99 -4.32 16.77
N ALA A 415 28.22 -3.29 15.95
CA ALA A 415 29.27 -2.31 16.18
C ALA A 415 29.04 -1.48 17.47
N LYS A 416 27.81 -1.04 17.71
CA LYS A 416 27.41 -0.36 18.95
C LYS A 416 27.64 -1.24 20.16
N VAL A 417 27.18 -2.49 20.13
CA VAL A 417 27.38 -3.48 21.22
C VAL A 417 28.87 -3.68 21.47
N LYS A 418 29.68 -3.81 20.42
CA LYS A 418 31.13 -3.98 20.56
C LYS A 418 31.79 -2.79 21.25
N ALA A 419 31.35 -1.56 20.97
CA ALA A 419 31.83 -0.35 21.66
C ALA A 419 31.47 -0.37 23.16
N MET A 420 30.23 -0.74 23.50
CA MET A 420 29.79 -0.87 24.89
C MET A 420 30.60 -1.93 25.66
N MET A 421 30.85 -3.08 25.04
CA MET A 421 31.64 -4.16 25.64
C MET A 421 33.10 -3.76 25.87
N GLU A 422 33.71 -3.02 24.94
CA GLU A 422 35.10 -2.55 25.09
C GLU A 422 35.23 -1.54 26.23
N LEU A 423 34.22 -0.71 26.45
CA LEU A 423 34.13 0.21 27.59
C LEU A 423 33.60 -0.46 28.86
N ASN A 424 33.40 -1.79 28.85
CA ASN A 424 32.91 -2.58 29.98
C ASN A 424 31.61 -2.00 30.61
N ILE A 425 30.71 -1.48 29.76
CA ILE A 425 29.40 -0.97 30.19
C ILE A 425 28.56 -2.15 30.69
N ARG A 426 28.03 -2.02 31.90
CA ARG A 426 27.30 -3.09 32.58
C ARG A 426 25.86 -2.69 32.87
N ASP A 427 25.00 -3.70 32.85
CA ASP A 427 23.67 -3.60 33.41
C ASP A 427 23.79 -3.45 34.94
N ALA A 428 23.19 -2.39 35.48
CA ALA A 428 23.28 -2.06 36.90
C ALA A 428 22.56 -3.09 37.80
N ILE A 429 21.58 -3.82 37.27
CA ILE A 429 20.77 -4.78 38.02
C ILE A 429 21.42 -6.16 37.98
N SER A 430 21.72 -6.67 36.77
CA SER A 430 22.25 -8.02 36.60
C SER A 430 23.78 -8.11 36.79
N GLY A 431 24.49 -6.97 36.66
CA GLY A 431 25.96 -6.90 36.71
C GLY A 431 26.67 -7.48 35.48
N THR A 432 25.93 -7.98 34.49
CA THR A 432 26.46 -8.51 33.22
C THR A 432 26.77 -7.37 32.24
N LEU A 433 27.42 -7.70 31.12
CA LEU A 433 27.69 -6.72 30.05
C LEU A 433 26.38 -6.30 29.38
N ALA A 434 26.18 -4.99 29.25
CA ALA A 434 25.01 -4.45 28.57
C ALA A 434 25.15 -4.58 27.03
N THR A 435 24.02 -4.77 26.36
CA THR A 435 23.92 -4.83 24.89
C THR A 435 23.22 -3.61 24.29
N GLY A 436 22.68 -2.74 25.13
CA GLY A 436 22.02 -1.52 24.72
C GLY A 436 21.54 -0.73 25.93
N THR A 437 20.57 0.15 25.68
CA THR A 437 19.86 0.89 26.72
C THR A 437 18.35 0.64 26.64
N SER A 438 17.57 1.25 27.52
CA SER A 438 16.12 1.12 27.52
C SER A 438 15.44 1.58 26.22
N THR A 439 16.02 2.56 25.51
CA THR A 439 15.38 3.23 24.37
C THR A 439 16.34 3.52 23.22
N ASP A 440 17.20 2.57 22.85
CA ASP A 440 18.10 2.74 21.70
C ASP A 440 17.30 2.95 20.40
N SER A 441 17.78 3.87 19.55
CA SER A 441 17.18 4.11 18.23
C SER A 441 18.24 4.20 17.14
N ILE A 442 17.91 3.67 15.96
CA ILE A 442 18.76 3.70 14.77
C ILE A 442 17.96 4.27 13.61
N LEU A 443 18.59 5.15 12.83
CA LEU A 443 18.08 5.51 11.51
C LEU A 443 19.20 5.39 10.48
N ILE A 444 18.81 4.94 9.28
CA ILE A 444 19.67 4.86 8.11
C ILE A 444 18.94 5.58 6.98
N ALA A 445 19.53 6.66 6.49
CA ALA A 445 19.01 7.46 5.39
C ALA A 445 19.99 7.44 4.22
N SER A 446 19.48 7.40 2.98
CA SER A 446 20.30 7.42 1.78
C SER A 446 19.78 8.35 0.70
N THR A 447 20.71 8.90 -0.08
CA THR A 447 20.41 9.80 -1.21
C THR A 447 19.64 9.10 -2.33
N GLN A 448 19.70 7.77 -2.41
CA GLN A 448 19.15 6.96 -3.51
C GLN A 448 19.71 7.37 -4.88
N GLU A 449 20.91 7.94 -4.89
CA GLU A 449 21.66 8.37 -6.06
C GLU A 449 23.08 7.79 -5.99
N GLY A 450 23.72 7.57 -7.13
CA GLY A 450 25.12 7.14 -7.19
C GLY A 450 25.31 5.62 -7.22
N GLU A 451 26.28 5.12 -6.46
CA GLU A 451 26.61 3.69 -6.45
C GLU A 451 25.51 2.88 -5.77
N ARG A 452 25.09 1.79 -6.42
CA ARG A 452 24.11 0.86 -5.87
C ARG A 452 24.78 -0.13 -4.92
N LEU A 453 24.36 -0.07 -3.66
CA LEU A 453 24.81 -0.88 -2.55
C LEU A 453 23.75 -1.94 -2.25
N GLU A 454 23.98 -3.15 -2.76
CA GLU A 454 23.03 -4.26 -2.65
C GLU A 454 23.02 -4.90 -1.24
N TYR A 455 24.14 -4.81 -0.50
CA TYR A 455 24.32 -5.47 0.79
C TYR A 455 24.87 -4.52 1.86
N GLY A 456 24.35 -4.64 3.09
CA GLY A 456 24.78 -3.87 4.27
C GLY A 456 25.46 -4.71 5.35
N GLY A 457 25.67 -6.01 5.10
CA GLY A 457 26.25 -6.93 6.07
C GLY A 457 27.75 -6.69 6.32
N PRO A 458 28.33 -7.23 7.40
CA PRO A 458 29.64 -6.80 7.93
C PRO A 458 30.83 -6.84 6.97
N ILE A 459 30.80 -7.73 5.96
CA ILE A 459 31.87 -7.86 4.96
C ILE A 459 31.62 -7.06 3.68
N SER A 460 30.42 -6.51 3.48
CA SER A 460 30.10 -5.68 2.31
C SER A 460 30.84 -4.34 2.38
N PRO A 461 31.03 -3.63 1.25
CA PRO A 461 31.64 -2.30 1.25
C PRO A 461 30.97 -1.35 2.25
N LEU A 462 29.63 -1.31 2.24
CA LEU A 462 28.83 -0.53 3.19
C LEU A 462 29.05 -1.02 4.62
N GLY A 463 28.91 -2.32 4.89
CA GLY A 463 28.99 -2.85 6.24
C GLY A 463 30.37 -2.69 6.89
N ARG A 464 31.48 -2.86 6.15
CA ARG A 464 32.83 -2.59 6.66
C ARG A 464 32.98 -1.15 7.13
N LYS A 465 32.43 -0.20 6.35
CA LYS A 465 32.47 1.22 6.66
C LYS A 465 31.58 1.55 7.86
N LEU A 466 30.35 1.04 7.89
CA LEU A 466 29.41 1.21 9.01
C LEU A 466 29.98 0.63 10.30
N GLY A 467 30.45 -0.61 10.27
CA GLY A 467 30.97 -1.31 11.45
C GLY A 467 32.08 -0.53 12.14
N LYS A 468 33.07 -0.05 11.37
CA LYS A 468 34.17 0.75 11.92
C LYS A 468 33.71 2.15 12.36
N ALA A 469 32.93 2.85 11.54
CA ALA A 469 32.52 4.22 11.83
C ALA A 469 31.60 4.30 13.06
N VAL A 470 30.63 3.39 13.17
CA VAL A 470 29.71 3.32 14.32
C VAL A 470 30.48 2.95 15.58
N PHE A 471 31.31 1.90 15.54
CA PHE A 471 32.12 1.52 16.70
C PHE A 471 32.96 2.69 17.24
N GLU A 472 33.72 3.36 16.36
CA GLU A 472 34.57 4.49 16.74
C GLU A 472 33.75 5.68 17.29
N THR A 473 32.60 5.97 16.70
CA THR A 473 31.77 7.13 17.06
C THR A 473 30.97 6.90 18.34
N THR A 474 30.40 5.70 18.50
CA THR A 474 29.69 5.28 19.71
C THR A 474 30.63 5.23 20.90
N LYS A 475 31.84 4.67 20.74
CA LYS A 475 32.84 4.65 21.80
C LYS A 475 33.15 6.08 22.31
N LEU A 476 33.43 7.00 21.39
CA LEU A 476 33.71 8.39 21.73
C LEU A 476 32.53 9.08 22.43
N ALA A 477 31.30 8.84 21.97
CA ALA A 477 30.09 9.40 22.58
C ALA A 477 29.89 8.90 24.02
N ILE A 478 30.12 7.61 24.27
CA ILE A 478 30.04 7.04 25.63
C ILE A 478 31.16 7.60 26.51
N GLU A 479 32.40 7.69 26.01
CA GLU A 479 33.52 8.27 26.76
C GLU A 479 33.23 9.71 27.20
N ARG A 480 32.68 10.56 26.31
CA ARG A 480 32.25 11.93 26.66
C ARG A 480 31.18 11.94 27.75
N TYR A 481 30.19 11.06 27.63
CA TYR A 481 29.13 10.91 28.63
C TYR A 481 29.68 10.52 30.01
N LEU A 482 30.59 9.54 30.06
CA LEU A 482 31.22 9.08 31.31
C LEU A 482 32.07 10.19 31.96
N ILE A 483 32.89 10.89 31.16
CA ILE A 483 33.68 12.04 31.62
C ILE A 483 32.78 13.11 32.23
N ARG A 484 31.64 13.43 31.59
CA ARG A 484 30.67 14.43 32.09
C ARG A 484 30.06 14.00 33.42
N ARG A 485 29.87 12.71 33.65
CA ARG A 485 29.39 12.15 34.93
C ARG A 485 30.47 12.03 36.01
N GLY A 486 31.73 12.27 35.68
CA GLY A 486 32.86 12.08 36.59
C GLY A 486 33.21 10.60 36.83
N GLU A 487 32.79 9.72 35.92
CA GLU A 487 33.07 8.29 35.92
C GLU A 487 34.27 8.06 34.97
N ASN A 488 35.43 7.65 35.51
CA ASN A 488 36.67 7.38 34.75
C ASN A 488 36.86 5.90 34.45
#